data_AF-B3EAJ5-F1
#
_entry.id   AF-B3EAJ5-F1
#
_cell.length_a   1.000
_cell.length_b   1.000
_cell.length_c   1.000
_cell.angle_alpha   90.00
_cell.angle_beta   90.00
_cell.angle_gamma   90.00
#
_symmetry.space_group_name_H-M   'P 1'
#
loop_
_entity.id
_entity.type
_entity.pdbx_description
1 polymer ?
#
loop_
_entity_poly.entity_id
_entity_poly.type
_entity_poly.pdbx_seq_one_letter_code
_entity_poly.pdbx_strand_id
1 'polypeptide(L)'
;MQHKEDVMKATIIKMVIALSGAGAAAAFAATTGAGAEDNGLLIWGFIGFGIMVIMLQAVPAMILFASMLKGLFAHSDKEVTASKH
;
A
#
# COMPACT_ATOMS: atom_id res chain seq x y z
N MET A 1 0.21 16.92 24.26
CA MET A 1 1.25 16.71 23.23
C MET A 1 0.87 15.52 22.33
N GLN A 2 0.50 14.36 22.89
CA GLN A 2 0.06 13.17 22.12
C GLN A 2 -1.12 13.40 21.15
N HIS A 3 -2.14 14.17 21.54
CA HIS A 3 -3.30 14.44 20.67
C HIS A 3 -2.92 15.08 19.31
N LYS A 4 -1.85 15.87 19.24
CA LYS A 4 -1.40 16.45 17.96
C LYS A 4 -0.66 15.44 17.09
N GLU A 5 -0.01 14.44 17.68
CA GLU A 5 0.69 13.36 16.97
C GLU A 5 -0.28 12.37 16.34
N ASP A 6 -1.36 12.02 17.04
CA ASP A 6 -2.41 11.13 16.52
C ASP A 6 -3.15 11.76 15.34
N VAL A 7 -3.45 13.06 15.42
CA VAL A 7 -4.09 13.83 14.34
C VAL A 7 -3.16 13.94 13.12
N MET A 8 -1.85 14.09 13.34
CA MET A 8 -0.87 14.14 12.25
C MET A 8 -0.71 12.77 11.56
N LYS A 9 -0.62 11.67 12.32
CA LYS A 9 -0.58 10.31 11.76
C LYS A 9 -1.86 9.98 10.98
N ALA A 10 -3.02 10.34 11.52
CA ALA A 10 -4.31 10.17 10.82
C ALA A 10 -4.39 10.99 9.53
N THR A 11 -3.82 12.20 9.52
CA THR A 11 -3.76 13.05 8.31
C THR A 11 -2.88 12.44 7.23
N ILE A 12 -1.72 11.90 7.59
CA ILE A 12 -0.83 11.21 6.66
C ILE A 12 -1.51 9.98 6.05
N ILE A 13 -2.15 9.15 6.88
CA ILE A 13 -2.87 7.96 6.41
C ILE A 13 -4.01 8.35 5.45
N LYS A 14 -4.77 9.41 5.79
CA LYS A 14 -5.82 9.93 4.91
C LYS A 14 -5.27 10.43 3.57
N MET A 15 -4.12 11.11 3.57
CA MET A 15 -3.49 11.57 2.34
C MET A 15 -3.01 10.42 1.46
N VAL A 16 -2.45 9.36 2.05
CA VAL A 16 -2.05 8.15 1.30
C VAL A 16 -3.28 7.49 0.67
N ILE A 17 -4.35 7.30 1.45
CA ILE A 17 -5.60 6.71 0.94
C ILE A 17 -6.22 7.59 -0.15
N ALA A 18 -6.21 8.93 0.01
CA ALA A 18 -6.75 9.85 -0.99
C ALA A 18 -5.93 9.84 -2.29
N LEU A 19 -4.59 9.78 -2.22
CA LEU A 19 -3.74 9.67 -3.41
C LEU A 19 -3.96 8.33 -4.14
N SER A 20 -4.03 7.22 -3.39
CA SER A 20 -4.27 5.90 -3.97
C SER A 20 -5.69 5.77 -4.56
N GLY A 21 -6.70 6.32 -3.87
CA GLY A 21 -8.09 6.29 -4.32
C GLY A 21 -8.38 7.21 -5.50
N ALA A 22 -7.78 8.40 -5.54
CA ALA A 22 -7.92 9.33 -6.66
C ALA A 22 -7.32 8.76 -7.96
N GLY A 23 -6.18 8.06 -7.87
CA GLY A 23 -5.59 7.36 -9.00
C GLY A 23 -6.47 6.24 -9.54
N ALA A 24 -7.09 5.45 -8.65
CA ALA A 24 -8.01 4.38 -9.03
C ALA A 24 -9.31 4.90 -9.68
N ALA A 25 -9.86 6.01 -9.18
CA ALA A 25 -11.07 6.63 -9.74
C ALA A 25 -10.83 7.23 -11.14
N ALA A 26 -9.69 7.92 -11.33
CA ALA A 26 -9.31 8.47 -12.63
C ALA A 26 -9.08 7.37 -13.69
N ALA A 27 -8.53 6.23 -13.28
CA ALA A 27 -8.36 5.05 -14.11
C ALA A 27 -9.69 4.47 -14.60
N PHE A 28 -10.63 4.31 -13.67
CA PHE A 28 -11.94 3.71 -13.94
C PHE A 28 -12.82 4.63 -14.82
N ALA A 29 -12.68 5.95 -14.68
CA ALA A 29 -13.33 6.92 -15.56
C ALA A 29 -12.76 6.88 -17.00
N ALA A 30 -11.45 6.64 -17.15
CA ALA A 30 -10.83 6.50 -18.47
C ALA A 30 -11.27 5.23 -19.22
N THR A 31 -11.70 4.17 -18.51
CA THR A 31 -12.20 2.92 -19.13
C THR A 31 -13.69 2.96 -19.47
N THR A 32 -14.48 3.84 -18.86
CA THR A 32 -15.93 3.91 -19.09
C THR A 32 -16.33 4.68 -20.36
N GLY A 33 -15.39 5.35 -21.03
CA GLY A 33 -15.64 6.16 -22.24
C GLY A 33 -15.03 5.65 -23.54
N ALA A 34 -14.24 4.56 -23.53
CA ALA A 34 -13.55 4.06 -24.72
C ALA A 34 -14.24 2.77 -25.22
N GLY A 35 -14.80 2.83 -26.43
CA GLY A 35 -15.44 1.70 -27.11
C GLY A 35 -14.53 0.48 -27.20
N ALA A 36 -15.13 -0.69 -27.04
CA ALA A 36 -14.52 -1.98 -26.76
C ALA A 36 -13.71 -2.63 -27.91
N GLU A 37 -13.25 -1.88 -28.91
CA GLU A 37 -12.74 -2.48 -30.16
C GLU A 37 -11.23 -2.36 -30.35
N ASP A 38 -10.54 -1.58 -29.53
CA ASP A 38 -9.08 -1.60 -29.46
C ASP A 38 -8.67 -1.41 -28.01
N ASN A 39 -7.71 -2.22 -27.55
CA ASN A 39 -7.05 -2.01 -26.26
C ASN A 39 -6.30 -0.67 -26.33
N GLY A 40 -7.03 0.43 -26.13
CA GLY A 40 -6.59 1.78 -26.43
C GLY A 40 -5.32 2.14 -25.67
N LEU A 41 -4.51 3.00 -26.27
CA LEU A 41 -3.23 3.50 -25.74
C LEU A 41 -3.30 3.91 -24.25
N LEU A 42 -4.46 4.39 -23.80
CA LEU A 42 -4.72 4.75 -22.40
C LEU A 42 -4.72 3.55 -21.44
N ILE A 43 -5.27 2.40 -21.84
CA ILE A 43 -5.27 1.17 -21.04
C ILE A 43 -3.84 0.65 -20.91
N TRP A 44 -3.09 0.62 -22.02
CA TRP A 44 -1.69 0.20 -22.01
C TRP A 44 -0.81 1.14 -21.18
N GLY A 45 -1.05 2.46 -21.29
CA GLY A 45 -0.39 3.48 -20.46
C GLY A 45 -0.72 3.34 -18.98
N PHE A 46 -1.97 3.03 -18.62
CA PHE A 46 -2.38 2.84 -17.23
C PHE A 46 -1.76 1.59 -16.61
N ILE A 47 -1.73 0.48 -17.35
CA ILE A 47 -1.07 -0.77 -16.91
C ILE A 47 0.44 -0.53 -16.73
N GLY A 48 1.10 0.12 -17.70
CA GLY A 48 2.52 0.45 -17.60
C GLY A 48 2.84 1.37 -16.42
N PHE A 49 2.00 2.38 -16.18
CA PHE A 49 2.12 3.26 -15.01
C PHE A 49 1.91 2.50 -13.69
N GLY A 50 0.90 1.64 -13.63
CA GLY A 50 0.64 0.77 -12.47
C GLY A 50 1.84 -0.12 -12.13
N ILE A 51 2.45 -0.75 -13.14
CA ILE A 51 3.66 -1.58 -12.98
C ILE A 51 4.83 -0.73 -12.48
N MET A 52 5.03 0.49 -13.02
CA MET A 52 6.08 1.42 -12.57
C MET A 52 5.91 1.75 -11.08
N VAL A 53 4.69 2.07 -10.65
CA VAL A 53 4.38 2.39 -9.25
C VAL A 53 4.64 1.19 -8.35
N ILE A 54 4.21 -0.01 -8.75
CA ILE A 54 4.45 -1.25 -8.00
C ILE A 54 5.95 -1.50 -7.83
N MET A 55 6.75 -1.29 -8.90
CA MET A 55 8.21 -1.44 -8.83
C MET A 55 8.86 -0.40 -7.91
N LEU A 56 8.38 0.85 -7.93
CA LEU A 56 8.90 1.91 -7.05
C LEU A 56 8.62 1.64 -5.57
N GLN A 57 7.46 1.04 -5.23
CA GLN A 57 7.14 0.68 -3.85
C GLN A 57 7.62 -0.73 -3.45
N ALA A 58 8.26 -1.48 -4.35
CA ALA A 58 8.68 -2.85 -4.09
C ALA A 58 9.62 -2.94 -2.88
N VAL A 59 10.51 -1.97 -2.72
CA VAL A 59 11.44 -1.93 -1.57
C VAL A 59 10.70 -1.74 -0.24
N PRO A 60 9.85 -0.70 -0.04
CA PRO A 60 8.99 -0.60 1.14
C PRO A 60 8.13 -1.84 1.40
N ALA A 61 7.52 -2.40 0.35
CA ALA A 61 6.67 -3.59 0.47
C ALA A 61 7.45 -4.81 0.96
N MET A 62 8.66 -5.02 0.44
CA MET A 62 9.54 -6.11 0.86
C MET A 62 10.02 -5.94 2.31
N ILE A 63 10.28 -4.71 2.75
CA ILE A 63 10.65 -4.43 4.15
C ILE A 63 9.51 -4.79 5.10
N LEU A 64 8.27 -4.36 4.78
CA LEU A 64 7.09 -4.70 5.59
C LEU A 64 6.81 -6.21 5.57
N PHE A 65 6.93 -6.85 4.41
CA PHE A 65 6.73 -8.29 4.26
C PHE A 65 7.76 -9.09 5.06
N ALA A 66 9.04 -8.72 4.99
CA ALA A 66 10.11 -9.33 5.78
C ALA A 66 9.91 -9.11 7.29
N SER A 67 9.45 -7.92 7.70
CA SER A 67 9.11 -7.64 9.10
C SER A 67 7.95 -8.50 9.58
N MET A 68 6.94 -8.75 8.73
CA MET A 68 5.80 -9.60 9.05
C MET A 68 6.21 -11.08 9.19
N LEU A 69 7.03 -11.59 8.27
CA LEU A 69 7.61 -12.94 8.35
C LEU A 69 8.44 -13.10 9.63
N LYS A 70 9.35 -12.15 9.92
CA LYS A 70 10.14 -12.17 11.15
C LYS A 70 9.25 -12.11 12.41
N GLY A 71 8.18 -11.32 12.40
CA GLY A 71 7.22 -11.26 13.51
C GLY A 71 6.46 -12.57 13.71
N LEU A 72 6.06 -13.23 12.63
CA LEU A 72 5.36 -14.51 12.67
C LEU A 72 6.26 -15.63 13.19
N PHE A 73 7.52 -15.69 12.75
CA PHE A 73 8.49 -16.70 13.20
C PHE A 73 9.11 -16.38 14.56
N ALA A 74 9.13 -15.11 15.00
CA ALA A 74 9.61 -14.73 16.33
C ALA A 74 8.62 -15.07 17.46
N HIS A 75 7.39 -15.49 17.14
CA HIS A 75 6.41 -15.89 18.13
C HIS A 75 6.75 -17.23 18.83
N SER A 76 7.69 -18.02 18.31
CA SER A 76 8.05 -19.32 18.88
C SER A 76 9.14 -19.29 19.98
N ASP A 77 9.80 -18.15 20.23
CA ASP A 77 10.91 -18.07 21.21
C ASP A 77 10.59 -17.21 22.45
N LYS A 78 9.33 -16.82 22.62
CA LYS A 78 8.86 -16.18 23.87
C LYS A 78 7.74 -16.97 24.50
N GLU A 79 7.95 -18.28 24.67
CA GLU A 79 7.42 -18.93 25.87
C GLU A 79 8.16 -18.34 27.08
N VAL A 80 7.58 -17.27 27.61
CA VAL A 80 7.27 -17.13 29.02
C VAL A 80 8.28 -17.84 29.95
N THR A 81 9.49 -17.28 30.07
CA THR A 81 10.14 -17.26 31.38
C THR A 81 9.32 -16.30 32.25
N ALA A 82 8.14 -16.76 32.67
CA ALA A 82 7.41 -16.19 33.78
C ALA A 82 8.37 -16.23 34.97
N SER A 83 8.92 -15.06 35.26
CA SER A 83 9.29 -14.56 36.58
C SER A 83 9.40 -15.66 37.64
N LYS A 84 10.54 -16.34 37.68
CA LYS A 84 10.98 -17.06 38.87
C LYS A 84 11.98 -16.16 39.59
N HIS A 85 11.46 -15.15 40.30
CA HIS A 85 12.02 -14.66 41.55
C HIS A 85 11.05 -13.71 42.27
#